data_AF-A0A4R1TPQ4-F1
#
_entry.id   AF-A0A4R1TPQ4-F1
#
_cell.length_a   1.000
_cell.length_b   1.000
_cell.length_c   1.000
_cell.angle_alpha   90.00
_cell.angle_beta   90.00
_cell.angle_gamma   90.00
#
_symmetry.space_group_name_H-M   'P 1'
#
loop_
_entity.id
_entity.type
_entity.pdbx_description
1 polymer ?
#
loop_
_entity_poly.entity_id
_entity_poly.type
_entity_poly.pdbx_seq_one_letter_code
_entity_poly.pdbx_strand_id
1 'polypeptide(L)' 'MRRGRFTEDQIIGVLREHEAGVKTADLCRKH' A
#
# COMPACT_ATOMS: atom_id res chain seq x y z
N MET A 1 2.07 -8.24 -18.73
CA MET A 1 1.27 -7.73 -17.60
C MET A 1 0.88 -6.30 -17.91
N ARG A 2 -0.41 -5.94 -17.83
CA ARG A 2 -0.82 -4.52 -17.92
C ARG A 2 0.03 -3.72 -16.93
N ARG A 3 0.56 -2.56 -17.34
CA ARG A 3 1.29 -1.68 -16.43
C ARG A 3 0.30 -1.23 -15.36
N GLY A 4 0.31 -1.92 -14.22
CA GLY A 4 -0.51 -1.58 -13.08
C GLY A 4 -0.20 -0.14 -12.67
N ARG A 5 -1.20 0.57 -12.17
CA ARG A 5 -1.02 1.94 -11.66
C ARG A 5 -0.01 1.98 -10.49
N PHE A 6 0.22 0.83 -9.87
CA PHE A 6 1.15 0.60 -8.77
C PHE A 6 2.10 -0.55 -9.11
N THR A 7 3.33 -0.47 -8.59
CA THR A 7 4.30 -1.56 -8.64
C THR A 7 4.02 -2.60 -7.54
N GLU A 8 4.53 -3.81 -7.70
CA GLU A 8 4.41 -4.86 -6.68
C GLU A 8 5.04 -4.41 -5.35
N ASP A 9 6.19 -3.75 -5.39
CA ASP A 9 6.85 -3.19 -4.21
C ASP A 9 5.99 -2.15 -3.48
N GLN A 10 5.28 -1.29 -4.22
CA GLN A 10 4.36 -0.32 -3.62
C GLN A 10 3.21 -1.02 -2.88
N ILE A 11 2.65 -2.09 -3.49
CA ILE A 11 1.58 -2.88 -2.88
C ILE A 11 2.09 -3.58 -1.61
N ILE A 12 3.26 -4.22 -1.68
CA ILE A 12 3.88 -4.89 -0.52
C ILE A 12 4.16 -3.89 0.60
N GLY A 13 4.61 -2.67 0.27
CA GLY A 13 4.84 -1.60 1.23
C GLY A 13 3.57 -1.23 2.01
N VAL A 14 2.47 -0.97 1.30
CA VAL A 14 1.17 -0.62 1.93
C VAL A 14 0.67 -1.76 2.83
N LEU A 15 0.82 -3.01 2.39
CA LEU A 15 0.40 -4.17 3.19
C LEU A 15 1.20 -4.30 4.48
N ARG A 16 2.52 -4.10 4.44
CA ARG A 16 3.37 -4.12 5.64
C ARG A 16 3.03 -3.01 6.63
N GLU A 17 2.74 -1.80 6.15
CA GLU A 17 2.32 -0.70 7.03
C GLU A 17 0.97 -1.04 7.72
N HIS A 18 0.05 -1.68 7.00
CA HIS A 18 -1.20 -2.15 7.59
C HIS A 18 -0.98 -3.24 8.65
N GLU A 19 -0.15 -4.24 8.35
CA GLU A 19 0.23 -5.30 9.30
C GLU A 19 0.94 -4.75 10.55
N ALA A 20 1.67 -3.64 10.41
CA ALA A 20 2.28 -2.92 11.52
C ALA A 20 1.27 -2.12 12.38
N GLY A 21 -0.03 -2.17 12.06
CA GLY A 21 -1.10 -1.56 12.83
C GLY A 21 -1.48 -0.15 12.40
N VAL A 22 -0.98 0.35 11.25
CA VAL A 22 -1.41 1.64 10.71
C VAL A 22 -2.87 1.55 10.26
N LYS A 23 -3.67 2.54 10.65
CA LYS A 23 -5.08 2.59 10.27
C LYS A 23 -5.21 2.71 8.76
N THR A 24 -6.13 1.94 8.17
CA THR A 24 -6.42 1.96 6.74
C THR A 24 -6.73 3.38 6.24
N ALA A 25 -7.44 4.18 7.03
CA ALA A 25 -7.76 5.56 6.67
C ALA A 25 -6.51 6.46 6.54
N ASP A 26 -5.45 6.17 7.28
CA ASP A 26 -4.19 6.93 7.21
C ASP A 26 -3.37 6.45 6.01
N LEU A 27 -3.39 5.15 5.71
CA LEU A 27 -2.78 4.59 4.50
C LEU A 27 -3.40 5.15 3.21
N CYS A 28 -4.74 5.20 3.12
CA CYS A 28 -5.46 5.72 1.95
C CYS A 28 -5.28 7.24 1.72
N ARG A 29 -4.84 7.99 2.73
CA ARG A 29 -4.51 9.41 2.59
C ARG A 29 -3.06 9.64 2.13
N LYS A 30 -2.18 8.67 2.41
CA LYS A 30 -0.74 8.76 2.18
C LYS A 30 -0.34 8.31 0.77
N HIS A 31 -1.02 7.30 0.20
CA HIS A 31 -0.69 6.64 -1.06
C HIS A 31 -1.79 6.83 -2.11
#